data_AF-A0AAV2YWR0-F1
#
_entry.id   AF-A0AAV2YWR0-F1
#
_cell.length_a   1.000
_cell.length_b   1.000
_cell.length_c   1.000
_cell.angle_alpha   90.00
_cell.angle_beta   90.00
_cell.angle_gamma   90.00
#
_symmetry.space_group_name_H-M   'P 1'
#
loop_
_entity.id
_entity.type
_entity.pdbx_description
1 polymer ?
#
loop_
_entity_poly.entity_id
_entity_poly.type
_entity_poly.pdbx_seq_one_letter_code
_entity_poly.pdbx_strand_id
1 'polypeptide(L)' 'MTVSVQGQGTFCAAKPICAGKEQGNCPGVQTGLSRASRCDFVHPGVYGCVMP' A
#
# COMPACT_ATOMS: atom_id res chain seq x y z
N MET A 1 5.75 6.11 7.59
CA MET A 1 5.44 4.74 8.08
C MET A 1 5.71 3.79 6.93
N THR A 2 6.18 2.57 7.17
CA THR A 2 6.36 1.59 6.10
C THR A 2 5.11 0.73 5.92
N VAL A 3 4.83 0.33 4.68
CA VAL A 3 3.73 -0.58 4.34
C VAL A 3 4.15 -1.44 3.14
N SER A 4 3.66 -2.67 3.10
CA SER A 4 3.97 -3.61 2.03
C SER A 4 3.06 -3.40 0.82
N VAL A 5 3.67 -3.32 -0.35
CA VAL A 5 3.01 -3.32 -1.65
C VAL A 5 3.14 -4.70 -2.26
N GLN A 6 1.99 -5.32 -2.57
CA GLN A 6 1.92 -6.68 -3.09
C GLN A 6 2.77 -6.84 -4.35
N GLY A 7 3.71 -7.79 -4.32
CA GLY A 7 4.59 -8.09 -5.46
C GLY A 7 5.69 -7.06 -5.73
N GLN A 8 5.86 -6.02 -4.91
CA GLN A 8 6.91 -5.00 -5.08
C GLN A 8 7.87 -4.94 -3.89
N GLY A 9 7.35 -5.04 -2.67
CA GLY A 9 8.17 -4.94 -1.44
C GLY A 9 7.60 -3.93 -0.45
N THR A 10 8.45 -3.40 0.43
CA THR A 10 8.03 -2.49 1.51
C THR A 10 8.49 -1.07 1.22
N PHE A 11 7.58 -0.12 1.34
CA PHE A 11 7.80 1.27 0.96
C PHE A 11 7.22 2.26 1.97
N CYS A 12 7.64 3.52 1.89
CA CYS A 12 7.14 4.58 2.76
C CYS A 12 5.78 5.09 2.28
N ALA A 13 4.85 5.23 3.22
CA ALA A 13 3.54 5.85 3.04
C ALA A 13 3.23 6.83 4.20
N ALA A 14 2.38 7.80 3.90
CA ALA A 14 1.80 8.70 4.88
C ALA A 14 0.78 7.96 5.76
N LYS A 15 0.62 8.40 7.01
CA LYS A 15 -0.45 7.88 7.88
C LYS A 15 -1.80 8.53 7.52
N PRO A 16 -2.94 7.86 7.75
CA PRO A 16 -3.07 6.44 8.13
C PRO A 16 -2.60 5.53 6.99
N ILE A 17 -2.00 4.37 7.29
CA ILE A 17 -1.55 3.42 6.25
C ILE A 17 -2.67 2.45 5.89
N CYS A 18 -2.74 2.04 4.63
CA CYS A 18 -3.63 0.98 4.18
C CYS A 18 -3.12 -0.40 4.65
N ALA A 19 -3.73 -0.94 5.70
CA ALA A 19 -3.37 -2.25 6.23
C ALA A 19 -4.49 -2.83 7.10
N GLY A 20 -4.75 -4.13 6.98
CA GLY A 20 -5.74 -4.80 7.82
C GLY A 20 -7.14 -4.28 7.49
N LYS A 21 -7.83 -3.67 8.46
CA LYS A 21 -9.18 -3.11 8.25
C LYS A 21 -9.18 -1.63 7.86
N GLU A 22 -8.01 -0.99 7.84
CA GLU A 22 -7.87 0.44 7.60
C GLU A 22 -7.73 0.76 6.11
N GLN A 23 -8.67 1.55 5.58
CA GLN A 23 -8.56 2.11 4.24
C GLN A 23 -7.76 3.42 4.30
N GLY A 24 -6.45 3.28 4.33
CA GLY A 24 -5.50 4.38 4.43
C GLY A 24 -4.76 4.70 3.13
N ASN A 25 -3.65 5.42 3.27
CA ASN A 25 -2.77 5.78 2.18
C ASN A 25 -1.84 4.61 1.81
N CYS A 26 -1.51 4.55 0.53
CA CYS A 26 -0.51 3.66 -0.01
C CYS A 26 0.72 4.43 -0.52
N PRO A 27 1.86 3.74 -0.68
CA PRO A 27 3.09 4.32 -1.21
C PRO A 27 2.86 4.96 -2.58
N GLY A 28 3.23 6.24 -2.68
CA GLY A 28 3.35 6.95 -3.95
C GLY A 28 4.63 6.57 -4.70
N VAL A 29 4.85 7.23 -5.85
CA VAL A 29 6.07 7.08 -6.63
C VAL A 29 7.28 7.49 -5.78
N GLN A 30 8.27 6.60 -5.70
CA GLN A 30 9.53 6.83 -4.98
C GLN A 30 10.61 5.88 -5.49
N THR A 31 11.83 5.99 -4.95
CA THR A 31 12.92 5.07 -5.29
C THR A 31 12.50 3.61 -5.04
N GLY A 32 12.57 2.78 -6.08
CA GLY A 32 12.15 1.37 -6.03
C GLY A 32 10.66 1.13 -6.30
N LEU A 33 9.85 2.17 -6.45
CA LEU A 33 8.42 2.06 -6.80
C LEU A 33 8.07 3.08 -7.89
N SER A 34 8.04 2.61 -9.14
CA SER A 34 7.88 3.46 -10.33
C SER A 34 6.47 4.03 -10.52
N ARG A 35 5.47 3.48 -9.84
CA ARG A 35 4.06 3.91 -9.93
C ARG A 35 3.44 3.97 -8.53
N ALA A 36 2.55 4.93 -8.32
CA ALA A 36 1.80 4.98 -7.07
C ALA A 36 0.93 3.71 -6.92
N SER A 37 0.98 3.12 -5.73
CA SER A 37 0.15 1.98 -5.36
C SER A 37 -1.19 2.45 -4.79
N ARG A 38 -2.19 1.57 -4.81
CA ARG A 38 -3.56 1.86 -4.37
C ARG A 38 -3.95 0.93 -3.22
N CYS A 39 -4.75 1.45 -2.29
CA CYS A 39 -5.37 0.65 -1.25
C CYS A 39 -6.54 -0.14 -1.83
N ASP A 40 -6.47 -1.46 -1.81
CA ASP A 40 -7.52 -2.35 -2.33
C ASP A 40 -7.64 -3.62 -1.47
N PHE A 41 -8.69 -4.40 -1.72
CA PHE A 41 -8.94 -5.66 -1.02
C PHE A 41 -7.95 -6.73 -1.49
N VAL A 42 -7.09 -7.17 -0.56
CA VAL A 42 -6.17 -8.30 -0.77
C VAL A 42 -6.75 -9.62 -0.21
N HIS A 43 -7.70 -9.50 0.72
CA HIS A 43 -8.49 -10.61 1.26
C HIS A 43 -9.86 -10.08 1.72
N PRO A 44 -10.87 -10.96 1.91
CA PRO A 44 -12.16 -10.55 2.45
C PRO A 44 -12.00 -9.80 3.79
N GLY A 45 -12.36 -8.51 3.79
CA GLY A 45 -12.22 -7.64 4.96
C GLY A 45 -10.80 -7.19 5.30
N VAL A 46 -9.83 -7.41 4.40
CA VAL A 46 -8.43 -7.01 4.56
C VAL A 46 -7.99 -6.14 3.38
N TYR A 47 -7.62 -4.90 3.68
CA TYR A 47 -7.00 -3.96 2.79
C TYR A 47 -5.47 -4.12 2.77
N GLY A 48 -4.90 -3.91 1.59
CA GLY A 48 -3.46 -3.83 1.37
C GLY A 48 -3.13 -2.97 0.16
N CYS A 49 -1.86 -2.58 0.05
CA CYS A 49 -1.41 -1.80 -1.10
C CYS A 49 -1.12 -2.73 -2.28
N VAL A 50 -1.77 -2.46 -3.41
CA VAL A 50 -1.62 -3.19 -4.67
C VAL A 50 -1.20 -2.26 -5.79
N MET A 51 -0.61 -2.83 -6.84
CA MET A 51 -0.32 -2.09 -8.06
C MET A 51 -1.60 -1.92 -8.89
N PRO A 52 -1.81 -0.74 -9.51
CA PRO A 52 -2.94 -0.49 -10.42
C PRO A 52 -2.79 -1.19 -11.77
#